data_AF-A0A971U034-F1
#
_entry.id   AF-A0A971U034-F1
#
_cell.length_a   1.000
_cell.length_b   1.000
_cell.length_c   1.000
_cell.angle_alpha   90.00
_cell.angle_beta   90.00
_cell.angle_gamma   90.00
#
_symmetry.space_group_name_H-M   'P 1'
#
loop_
_entity.id
_entity.type
_entity.pdbx_description
1 polymer ?
#
loop_
_entity_poly.entity_id
_entity_poly.type
_entity_poly.pdbx_seq_one_letter_code
_entity_poly.pdbx_strand_id
1 'polypeptide(L)'
;MKRLSLLVVLAVAVIILLTGCPFIPKNISLAGTWNLYISVGGEVVTDAAIMEITSHANGQLAGFVKANPGSGSIGSVAGTTSSDNITFIFTHISGERTVHFTGKFSRNAMHGTAIAYDSGTYVSGPHNWTAQRQ
;
A
#
# COMPACT_ATOMS: atom_id res chain seq x y z
N MET A 1 -33.54 -14.02 35.44
CA MET A 1 -32.21 -13.55 34.99
C MET A 1 -31.57 -14.46 33.93
N LYS A 2 -32.29 -14.83 32.85
CA LYS A 2 -31.76 -15.68 31.75
C LYS A 2 -31.78 -15.01 30.37
N ARG A 3 -32.60 -13.97 30.20
CA ARG A 3 -32.78 -13.26 28.91
C ARG A 3 -31.69 -12.21 28.65
N LEU A 4 -31.12 -11.63 29.71
CA LEU A 4 -30.08 -10.59 29.58
C LEU A 4 -28.75 -11.17 29.11
N SER A 5 -28.37 -12.36 29.59
CA SER A 5 -27.13 -13.03 29.21
C SER A 5 -27.10 -13.47 27.75
N LEU A 6 -28.25 -13.87 27.19
CA LEU A 6 -28.34 -14.30 25.79
C LEU A 6 -28.20 -13.12 24.81
N LEU A 7 -28.77 -11.96 25.16
CA LEU A 7 -28.67 -10.72 24.38
C LEU A 7 -27.24 -10.18 24.34
N VAL A 8 -26.50 -10.28 25.45
CA VAL A 8 -25.10 -9.84 25.51
C VAL A 8 -24.20 -10.75 24.67
N VAL A 9 -24.39 -12.07 24.73
CA VAL A 9 -23.61 -13.01 23.89
C VAL A 9 -23.92 -12.82 22.40
N LEU A 10 -25.18 -12.58 22.04
CA LEU A 10 -25.57 -12.32 20.66
C LEU A 10 -24.99 -10.99 20.14
N ALA A 11 -24.96 -9.95 20.98
CA ALA A 11 -24.35 -8.67 20.61
C ALA A 11 -22.83 -8.79 20.39
N VAL A 12 -22.11 -9.54 21.23
CA VAL A 12 -20.68 -9.80 21.05
C VAL A 12 -20.42 -10.63 19.79
N ALA A 13 -21.22 -11.66 19.53
CA ALA A 13 -21.10 -12.47 18.31
C ALA A 13 -21.39 -11.66 17.04
N VAL A 14 -22.37 -10.75 17.09
CA VAL A 14 -22.71 -9.86 15.97
C VAL A 14 -21.64 -8.80 15.74
N ILE A 15 -20.99 -8.27 16.78
CA ILE A 15 -19.84 -7.37 16.63
C ILE A 15 -18.67 -8.10 15.98
N ILE A 16 -18.36 -9.33 16.41
CA ILE A 16 -17.31 -10.16 15.78
C ILE A 16 -17.66 -10.47 14.32
N LEU A 17 -18.94 -10.67 13.97
CA LEU A 17 -19.39 -10.85 12.58
C LEU A 17 -19.34 -9.56 11.75
N LEU A 18 -19.64 -8.40 12.35
CA LEU A 18 -19.72 -7.11 11.66
C LEU A 18 -18.35 -6.42 11.52
N THR A 19 -17.42 -6.65 12.45
CA THR A 19 -16.01 -6.22 12.32
C THR A 19 -15.15 -7.30 11.67
N GLY A 20 -15.61 -8.55 11.69
CA GLY A 20 -14.96 -9.71 11.10
C GLY A 20 -15.55 -10.04 9.74
N CYS A 21 -15.51 -9.09 8.80
CA CYS A 21 -15.15 -9.52 7.44
C CYS A 21 -13.85 -10.30 7.64
N PRO A 22 -13.82 -11.63 7.41
CA PRO A 22 -12.56 -12.33 7.47
C PRO A 22 -11.69 -11.61 6.45
N PHE A 23 -10.71 -10.86 6.93
CA PHE A 23 -9.56 -10.49 6.13
C PHE A 23 -9.04 -11.84 5.67
N ILE A 24 -9.41 -12.25 4.47
CA ILE A 24 -8.76 -13.34 3.78
C ILE A 24 -7.59 -12.63 3.12
N PRO A 25 -6.41 -12.55 3.79
CA PRO A 25 -5.24 -12.03 3.13
C PRO A 25 -5.06 -12.86 1.87
N LYS A 26 -4.99 -12.18 0.72
CA LYS A 26 -4.56 -12.83 -0.50
C LYS A 26 -3.19 -13.43 -0.20
N ASN A 27 -3.06 -14.75 -0.31
CA ASN A 27 -1.85 -15.48 0.09
C ASN A 27 -0.73 -15.32 -0.95
N ILE A 28 -0.43 -14.08 -1.29
CA ILE A 28 0.56 -13.65 -2.26
C ILE A 28 1.49 -12.71 -1.52
N SER A 29 2.73 -13.15 -1.32
CA SER A 29 3.76 -12.25 -0.82
C SER A 29 4.09 -11.21 -1.89
N LEU A 30 4.09 -9.93 -1.50
CA LEU A 30 4.56 -8.83 -2.33
C LEU A 30 6.06 -8.54 -2.10
N ALA A 31 6.72 -9.28 -1.21
CA ALA A 31 8.15 -9.12 -0.97
C ALA A 31 8.95 -9.38 -2.26
N GLY A 32 9.96 -8.54 -2.48
CA GLY A 32 10.80 -8.53 -3.67
C GLY A 32 10.89 -7.16 -4.32
N THR A 33 11.44 -7.15 -5.53
CA THR A 33 11.76 -5.93 -6.27
C THR A 33 10.72 -5.65 -7.34
N TRP A 34 10.37 -4.37 -7.47
CA TRP A 34 9.33 -3.87 -8.36
C TRP A 34 9.83 -2.62 -9.10
N ASN A 35 9.60 -2.58 -10.41
CA ASN A 35 9.77 -1.38 -11.21
C ASN A 35 8.53 -0.50 -11.05
N LEU A 36 8.66 0.63 -10.36
CA LEU A 36 7.61 1.59 -10.06
C LEU A 36 7.61 2.73 -11.09
N TYR A 37 6.45 2.99 -11.67
CA TYR A 37 6.22 4.03 -12.66
C TYR A 37 5.08 4.94 -12.22
N ILE A 38 5.26 6.25 -12.35
CA ILE A 38 4.20 7.24 -12.16
C ILE A 38 3.92 7.93 -13.50
N SER A 39 2.65 8.09 -13.81
CA SER A 39 2.17 8.68 -15.05
C SER A 39 1.28 9.89 -14.79
N VAL A 40 1.60 11.02 -15.41
CA VAL A 40 0.85 12.29 -15.32
C VAL A 40 0.17 12.51 -16.66
N GLY A 41 -1.15 12.69 -16.67
CA GLY A 41 -1.90 12.91 -17.91
C GLY A 41 -1.90 11.72 -18.90
N GLY A 42 -1.52 10.52 -18.45
CA GLY A 42 -1.46 9.31 -19.29
C GLY A 42 -0.09 9.00 -19.88
N GLU A 43 0.88 9.91 -19.76
CA GLU A 43 2.28 9.67 -20.12
C GLU A 43 3.06 9.21 -18.88
N VAL A 44 3.96 8.23 -19.04
CA VAL A 44 4.89 7.84 -17.97
C VAL A 44 5.90 8.97 -17.78
N VAL A 45 5.86 9.65 -16.63
CA VAL A 45 6.63 10.88 -16.39
C VAL A 45 7.93 10.61 -15.62
N THR A 46 8.06 9.45 -14.99
CA THR A 46 9.28 9.08 -14.28
C THR A 46 9.99 7.93 -15.00
N ASP A 47 11.32 7.99 -15.08
CA ASP A 47 12.12 6.78 -15.23
C ASP A 47 11.73 5.76 -14.15
N ALA A 48 11.88 4.47 -14.45
CA ALA A 48 11.48 3.40 -13.55
C ALA A 48 12.24 3.52 -12.20
N ALA A 49 11.56 3.91 -11.14
CA ALA A 49 12.12 3.80 -9.79
C ALA A 49 12.09 2.34 -9.35
N ILE A 50 13.02 1.93 -8.49
CA ILE A 50 13.05 0.56 -7.96
C ILE A 50 12.46 0.56 -6.56
N MET A 51 11.29 -0.05 -6.39
CA MET A 51 10.68 -0.30 -5.10
C MET A 51 11.06 -1.70 -4.62
N GLU A 52 11.69 -1.80 -3.46
CA GLU A 52 12.07 -3.06 -2.83
C GLU A 52 11.22 -3.26 -1.57
N ILE A 53 10.29 -4.22 -1.63
CA ILE A 53 9.46 -4.61 -0.48
C ILE A 53 10.23 -5.67 0.29
N THR A 54 10.74 -5.30 1.46
CA THR A 54 11.56 -6.16 2.31
C THR A 54 10.71 -7.05 3.22
N SER A 55 9.48 -6.63 3.55
CA SER A 55 8.55 -7.43 4.33
C SER A 55 7.11 -7.26 3.83
N HIS A 56 6.38 -8.37 3.78
CA HIS A 56 4.93 -8.39 3.56
C HIS A 56 4.32 -9.52 4.38
N ALA A 57 3.72 -9.20 5.52
CA ALA A 57 3.14 -10.17 6.45
C ALA A 57 1.89 -9.58 7.09
N ASN A 58 0.86 -10.41 7.29
CA ASN A 58 -0.39 -10.03 7.96
C ASN A 58 -1.03 -8.75 7.40
N GLY A 59 -0.96 -8.56 6.08
CA GLY A 59 -1.51 -7.38 5.41
C GLY A 59 -0.71 -6.10 5.65
N GLN A 60 0.48 -6.14 6.23
CA GLN A 60 1.40 -5.02 6.37
C GLN A 60 2.59 -5.20 5.43
N LEU A 61 3.04 -4.13 4.80
CA LEU A 61 4.24 -4.11 3.97
C LEU A 61 5.19 -2.99 4.40
N ALA A 62 6.49 -3.25 4.28
CA ALA A 62 7.54 -2.26 4.45
C ALA A 62 8.68 -2.49 3.45
N GLY A 63 9.42 -1.42 3.16
CA GLY A 63 10.48 -1.45 2.17
C GLY A 63 11.10 -0.08 1.94
N PHE A 64 11.71 0.09 0.77
CA PHE A 64 12.30 1.36 0.34
C PHE A 64 12.22 1.55 -1.17
N VAL A 65 12.45 2.78 -1.63
CA VAL A 65 12.57 3.12 -3.05
C VAL A 65 13.99 3.57 -3.34
N LYS A 66 14.52 3.16 -4.49
CA LYS A 66 15.80 3.58 -5.08
C LYS A 66 15.50 4.27 -6.40
N ALA A 67 16.30 5.27 -6.77
CA ALA A 67 16.13 5.95 -8.06
C ALA A 67 16.41 5.00 -9.23
N ASN A 68 17.44 4.17 -9.11
CA ASN A 68 17.90 3.22 -10.14
C ASN A 68 18.47 1.94 -9.52
N PRO A 69 18.63 0.84 -10.29
CA PRO A 69 19.36 -0.34 -9.84
C PRO A 69 20.76 0.02 -9.34
N GLY A 70 21.17 -0.54 -8.19
CA GLY A 70 22.49 -0.28 -7.58
C GLY A 70 22.63 1.07 -6.86
N SER A 71 21.64 1.96 -6.93
CA SER A 71 21.64 3.21 -6.16
C SER A 71 21.20 3.00 -4.70
N GLY A 72 21.57 3.96 -3.84
CA GLY A 72 21.09 4.02 -2.47
C GLY A 72 19.57 4.29 -2.39
N SER A 73 19.00 4.01 -1.22
CA SER A 73 17.59 4.35 -0.97
C SER A 73 17.40 5.87 -0.97
N ILE A 74 16.32 6.33 -1.60
CA ILE A 74 15.85 7.72 -1.60
C ILE A 74 14.70 7.94 -0.60
N GLY A 75 14.20 6.87 0.03
CA GLY A 75 13.12 6.94 1.00
C GLY A 75 12.53 5.58 1.34
N SER A 76 11.69 5.55 2.37
CA SER A 76 11.01 4.34 2.85
C SER A 76 9.63 4.19 2.23
N VAL A 77 9.14 2.94 2.17
CA VAL A 77 7.73 2.66 1.93
C VAL A 77 7.15 1.87 3.10
N ALA A 78 5.93 2.23 3.50
CA ALA A 78 5.16 1.50 4.49
C ALA A 78 3.69 1.49 4.08
N GLY A 79 3.00 0.37 4.26
CA GLY A 79 1.63 0.24 3.80
C GLY A 79 0.91 -1.01 4.27
N THR A 80 -0.27 -1.20 3.70
CA THR A 80 -1.17 -2.29 4.01
C THR A 80 -1.81 -2.89 2.76
N THR A 81 -2.16 -4.16 2.84
CA THR A 81 -2.97 -4.88 1.84
C THR A 81 -4.24 -5.45 2.48
N SER A 82 -5.31 -5.48 1.69
CA SER A 82 -6.58 -6.11 2.09
C SER A 82 -7.29 -6.67 0.86
N SER A 83 -7.50 -7.99 0.83
CA SER A 83 -7.97 -8.72 -0.35
C SER A 83 -7.09 -8.40 -1.57
N ASP A 84 -7.61 -7.69 -2.58
CA ASP A 84 -6.89 -7.27 -3.77
C ASP A 84 -6.40 -5.81 -3.71
N ASN A 85 -6.67 -5.10 -2.61
CA ASN A 85 -6.36 -3.69 -2.44
C ASN A 85 -5.00 -3.50 -1.77
N ILE A 86 -4.30 -2.45 -2.18
CA ILE A 86 -3.03 -2.03 -1.60
C ILE A 86 -3.06 -0.53 -1.35
N THR A 87 -2.53 -0.11 -0.20
CA THR A 87 -2.28 1.29 0.13
C THR A 87 -0.91 1.40 0.76
N PHE A 88 -0.07 2.32 0.31
CA PHE A 88 1.23 2.56 0.93
C PHE A 88 1.66 4.00 0.78
N ILE A 89 2.57 4.43 1.64
CA ILE A 89 3.14 5.77 1.63
C ILE A 89 4.63 5.62 1.36
N PHE A 90 5.11 6.33 0.35
CA PHE A 90 6.53 6.64 0.22
C PHE A 90 6.85 7.89 1.03
N THR A 91 7.92 7.86 1.82
CA THR A 91 8.47 9.01 2.53
C THR A 91 9.90 9.22 2.07
N HIS A 92 10.18 10.38 1.48
CA HIS A 92 11.54 10.74 1.06
C HIS A 92 12.46 10.85 2.29
N ILE A 93 13.76 10.60 2.11
CA ILE A 93 14.74 10.63 3.21
C ILE A 93 14.82 11.99 3.94
N SER A 94 14.44 13.09 3.28
CA SER A 94 14.33 14.41 3.92
C SER A 94 13.14 14.53 4.89
N GLY A 95 12.17 13.62 4.82
CA GLY A 95 10.94 13.66 5.60
C GLY A 95 9.87 14.66 5.11
N GLU A 96 10.24 15.57 4.21
CA GLU A 96 9.33 16.64 3.73
C GLU A 96 8.37 16.13 2.65
N ARG A 97 8.85 15.31 1.71
CA ARG A 97 8.05 14.80 0.60
C ARG A 97 7.45 13.43 0.96
N THR A 98 6.14 13.31 0.81
CA THR A 98 5.44 12.02 0.86
C THR A 98 4.61 11.80 -0.40
N VAL A 99 4.42 10.55 -0.77
CA VAL A 99 3.52 10.17 -1.87
C VAL A 99 2.63 9.02 -1.39
N HIS A 100 1.33 9.24 -1.44
CA HIS A 100 0.31 8.31 -0.98
C HIS A 100 -0.20 7.51 -2.17
N PHE A 101 0.01 6.21 -2.16
CA PHE A 101 -0.42 5.28 -3.19
C PHE A 101 -1.63 4.50 -2.73
N THR A 102 -2.63 4.39 -3.60
CA THR A 102 -3.79 3.52 -3.45
C THR A 102 -3.98 2.74 -4.74
N GLY A 103 -4.41 1.48 -4.65
CA GLY A 103 -4.58 0.67 -5.84
C GLY A 103 -4.96 -0.77 -5.59
N LYS A 104 -4.73 -1.59 -6.63
CA LYS A 104 -4.92 -3.04 -6.61
C LYS A 104 -3.61 -3.76 -6.88
N PHE A 105 -3.52 -5.00 -6.40
CA PHE A 105 -2.36 -5.85 -6.62
C PHE A 105 -2.70 -7.27 -7.07
N SER A 106 -1.78 -7.82 -7.84
CA SER A 106 -1.69 -9.22 -8.25
C SER A 106 -0.29 -9.74 -7.95
N ARG A 107 0.00 -10.99 -8.31
CA ARG A 107 1.32 -11.60 -8.10
C ARG A 107 2.46 -10.82 -8.76
N ASN A 108 2.23 -10.27 -9.96
CA ASN A 108 3.29 -9.71 -10.79
C ASN A 108 3.09 -8.22 -11.13
N ALA A 109 1.94 -7.65 -10.80
CA ALA A 109 1.61 -6.27 -11.16
C ALA A 109 0.78 -5.59 -10.08
N MET A 110 1.02 -4.29 -9.90
CA MET A 110 0.21 -3.37 -9.11
C MET A 110 -0.15 -2.15 -9.95
N HIS A 111 -1.28 -1.53 -9.66
CA HIS A 111 -1.70 -0.30 -10.32
C HIS A 111 -2.69 0.49 -9.47
N GLY A 112 -2.76 1.80 -9.68
CA GLY A 112 -3.79 2.64 -9.06
C GLY A 112 -3.49 4.14 -9.19
N THR A 113 -3.79 4.89 -8.14
CA THR A 113 -3.58 6.33 -8.08
C THR A 113 -2.63 6.76 -6.96
N ALA A 114 -1.87 7.83 -7.21
CA ALA A 114 -0.89 8.40 -6.31
C ALA A 114 -1.13 9.90 -6.12
N ILE A 115 -0.95 10.40 -4.89
CA ILE A 115 -1.05 11.83 -4.55
C ILE A 115 0.20 12.24 -3.79
N ALA A 116 0.84 13.33 -4.22
CA ALA A 116 2.06 13.85 -3.60
C ALA A 116 1.77 15.01 -2.65
N TYR A 117 2.49 15.03 -1.53
CA TYR A 117 2.43 16.07 -0.51
C TYR A 117 3.84 16.55 -0.13
N ASP A 118 3.97 17.83 0.18
CA ASP A 118 5.15 18.46 0.77
C ASP A 118 4.78 19.03 2.14
N SER A 119 5.45 18.55 3.19
CA SER A 119 5.19 18.90 4.59
C SER A 119 3.70 18.82 4.96
N GLY A 120 3.02 17.77 4.46
CA GLY A 120 1.60 17.53 4.68
C GLY A 120 0.64 18.36 3.80
N THR A 121 1.16 19.27 2.96
CA THR A 121 0.35 20.07 2.04
C THR A 121 0.27 19.38 0.68
N TYR A 122 -0.93 19.32 0.09
CA TYR A 122 -1.14 18.75 -1.24
C TYR A 122 -0.30 19.50 -2.29
N VAL A 123 0.40 18.74 -3.15
CA VAL A 123 1.24 19.28 -4.23
C VAL A 123 0.69 18.90 -5.60
N SER A 124 0.41 17.61 -5.82
CA SER A 124 -0.07 17.13 -7.13
C SER A 124 -0.77 15.77 -7.05
N GLY A 125 -1.65 15.51 -8.02
CA GLY A 125 -2.36 14.24 -8.20
C GLY A 125 -3.86 14.44 -8.46
N PRO A 126 -4.64 13.36 -8.55
CA PRO A 126 -4.20 11.97 -8.60
C PRO A 126 -3.46 11.65 -9.90
N HIS A 127 -2.31 10.98 -9.79
CA HIS A 127 -1.53 10.45 -10.91
C HIS A 127 -1.72 8.95 -10.99
N ASN A 128 -1.73 8.40 -12.21
CA ASN A 128 -1.74 6.95 -12.35
C ASN A 128 -0.37 6.40 -11.95
N TRP A 129 -0.34 5.20 -11.37
CA TRP A 129 0.92 4.50 -11.14
C TRP A 129 0.77 3.02 -11.46
N THR A 130 1.89 2.40 -11.80
CA THR A 130 2.00 0.95 -11.95
C THR A 130 3.29 0.46 -11.30
N ALA A 131 3.29 -0.78 -10.82
CA ALA A 131 4.51 -1.46 -10.42
C ALA A 131 4.55 -2.86 -11.03
N GLN A 132 5.64 -3.20 -11.70
CA GLN A 132 5.86 -4.52 -12.30
C GLN A 132 6.94 -5.25 -11.53
N ARG A 133 6.69 -6.51 -11.18
CA ARG A 133 7.68 -7.34 -10.48
C ARG A 133 8.86 -7.61 -11.40
N GLN A 134 10.08 -7.52 -10.86
CA GLN A 134 11.30 -7.96 -11.55
C GLN A 134 11.44 -9.48 -11.55
#